data_AF-A0A963SDU8-F1
#
_entry.id   AF-A0A963SDU8-F1
#
_cell.length_a   1.000
_cell.length_b   1.000
_cell.length_c   1.000
_cell.angle_alpha   90.00
_cell.angle_beta   90.00
_cell.angle_gamma   90.00
#
_symmetry.space_group_name_H-M   'P 1'
#
loop_
_entity.id
_entity.type
_entity.pdbx_description
1 polymer ?
#
loop_
_entity_poly.entity_id
_entity_poly.type
_entity_poly.pdbx_seq_one_letter_code
_entity_poly.pdbx_strand_id
1 'polypeptide(L)'
;MNRKPSSIVILTGAGISAESGIDTFRSAGGLWEQHRVEDVATPEGFARDPDLVLGFYDMRRAALTGVEPNAAHKALARLDAEFAGDLLIVTQNVD
;
A
#
# COMPACT_ATOMS: atom_id res chain seq x y z
N MET A 1 -6.09 -31.05 20.88
CA MET A 1 -7.21 -30.18 20.48
C MET A 1 -6.65 -28.98 19.74
N ASN A 2 -6.92 -28.83 18.45
CA ASN A 2 -6.49 -27.67 17.67
C ASN A 2 -7.57 -26.58 17.82
N ARG A 3 -7.38 -25.64 18.75
CA ARG A 3 -8.32 -24.53 18.92
C ARG A 3 -8.08 -23.54 17.79
N LYS A 4 -9.06 -23.35 16.90
CA LYS A 4 -8.97 -22.29 15.88
C LYS A 4 -8.80 -20.94 16.59
N PRO A 5 -7.98 -20.03 16.05
CA PRO A 5 -7.86 -18.68 16.60
C PRO A 5 -9.23 -18.01 16.58
N SER A 6 -9.55 -17.27 17.64
CA SER A 6 -10.78 -16.48 17.75
C SER A 6 -10.62 -15.07 17.21
N SER A 7 -9.37 -14.61 17.05
CA SER A 7 -9.05 -13.27 16.54
C SER A 7 -7.75 -13.31 15.72
N ILE A 8 -7.71 -12.59 14.60
CA ILE A 8 -6.56 -12.48 13.69
C ILE A 8 -6.30 -10.99 13.41
N VAL A 9 -5.03 -10.60 13.41
CA VAL A 9 -4.60 -9.28 12.91
C VAL A 9 -3.62 -9.50 11.76
N ILE A 10 -3.82 -8.78 10.65
CA ILE A 10 -2.97 -8.82 9.47
C ILE A 10 -2.42 -7.42 9.22
N LEU A 11 -1.09 -7.28 9.21
CA LEU A 11 -0.41 -6.04 8.81
C LEU A 11 0.10 -6.18 7.38
N THR A 12 -0.37 -5.32 6.48
CA THR A 12 0.08 -5.26 5.08
C THR A 12 0.97 -4.05 4.82
N GLY A 13 1.75 -4.15 3.75
CA GLY A 13 2.59 -3.07 3.23
C GLY A 13 2.73 -3.21 1.71
N ALA A 14 3.50 -2.32 1.08
CA ALA A 14 3.46 -2.09 -0.37
C ALA A 14 3.66 -3.36 -1.22
N GLY A 15 4.36 -4.36 -0.71
CA GLY A 15 4.55 -5.65 -1.38
C GLY A 15 3.25 -6.38 -1.74
N ILE A 16 2.14 -6.18 -1.00
CA ILE A 16 0.85 -6.80 -1.36
C ILE A 16 0.30 -6.24 -2.67
N SER A 17 0.67 -5.02 -3.05
CA SER A 17 0.19 -4.31 -4.24
C SER A 17 1.13 -4.45 -5.45
N ALA A 18 2.31 -5.03 -5.26
CA ALA A 18 3.28 -5.25 -6.34
C ALA A 18 2.69 -6.09 -7.48
N GLU A 19 1.95 -7.16 -7.16
CA GLU A 19 1.29 -8.01 -8.16
C GLU A 19 0.08 -7.34 -8.84
N SER A 20 -0.36 -6.17 -8.35
CA SER A 20 -1.33 -5.31 -9.04
C SER A 20 -0.67 -4.33 -10.01
N GLY A 21 0.66 -4.39 -10.18
CA GLY A 21 1.41 -3.48 -11.04
C GLY A 21 1.77 -2.15 -10.38
N ILE A 22 1.61 -2.04 -9.05
CA ILE A 22 2.01 -0.85 -8.29
C ILE A 22 3.45 -1.01 -7.82
N ASP A 23 4.33 -0.13 -8.28
CA ASP A 23 5.73 -0.12 -7.86
C ASP A 23 5.87 0.04 -6.35
N THR A 24 6.74 -0.76 -5.75
CA THR A 24 7.04 -0.62 -4.32
C THR A 24 8.06 0.48 -4.09
N PHE A 25 8.02 1.04 -2.89
CA PHE A 25 8.90 2.14 -2.51
C PHE A 25 10.39 1.76 -2.45
N ARG A 26 10.73 0.55 -1.98
CA ARG A 26 12.13 0.15 -1.66
C ARG A 26 12.71 -0.91 -2.60
N SER A 27 12.01 -1.30 -3.67
CA SER A 27 12.56 -2.22 -4.67
C SER A 27 13.64 -1.53 -5.52
N ALA A 28 14.55 -2.31 -6.09
CA ALA A 28 15.45 -1.82 -7.13
C ALA A 28 14.62 -1.31 -8.32
N GLY A 29 14.82 -0.05 -8.72
CA GLY A 29 13.97 0.68 -9.67
C GLY A 29 12.70 1.30 -9.06
N GLY A 30 12.52 1.22 -7.74
CA GLY A 30 11.32 1.71 -7.04
C GLY A 30 11.21 3.23 -7.01
N LEU A 31 10.04 3.73 -6.59
CA LEU A 31 9.68 5.15 -6.63
C LEU A 31 10.69 6.08 -5.92
N TRP A 32 11.45 5.60 -4.93
CA TRP A 32 12.50 6.38 -4.25
C TRP A 32 13.79 6.54 -5.05
N GLU A 33 14.03 5.75 -6.09
CA GLU A 33 15.23 5.91 -6.91
C GLU A 33 15.15 7.13 -7.84
N GLN A 34 13.94 7.64 -8.09
CA GLN A 34 13.71 8.81 -8.96
C GLN A 34 13.63 10.13 -8.17
N HIS A 35 13.22 10.08 -6.90
CA HIS A 35 13.11 11.25 -6.02
C HIS A 35 13.56 10.91 -4.59
N ARG A 36 14.29 11.83 -3.94
CA ARG A 36 14.62 11.68 -2.52
C ARG A 36 13.34 11.74 -1.69
N VAL A 37 13.20 10.83 -0.73
CA VAL A 37 12.01 10.70 0.12
C VAL A 37 11.64 12.00 0.81
N GLU A 38 12.66 12.64 1.35
CA GLU A 38 12.59 13.89 2.09
C GLU A 38 12.07 15.07 1.25
N ASP A 39 12.20 15.00 -0.08
CA ASP A 39 11.70 16.05 -0.98
C ASP A 39 10.19 15.93 -1.21
N VAL A 40 9.66 14.72 -1.24
CA VAL A 40 8.29 14.47 -1.72
C VAL A 40 7.33 13.92 -0.66
N ALA A 41 7.83 13.43 0.47
CA ALA A 41 7.02 12.74 1.49
C ALA A 41 7.30 13.20 2.92
N THR A 42 7.58 14.50 3.12
CA THR A 42 7.70 15.12 4.44
C THR A 42 6.94 16.45 4.50
N PRO A 43 6.46 16.88 5.68
CA PRO A 43 5.91 18.22 5.86
C PRO A 43 6.87 19.33 5.43
N GLU A 44 8.16 19.16 5.70
CA GLU A 44 9.22 20.11 5.34
C GLU A 44 9.44 20.16 3.82
N GLY A 45 9.36 19.01 3.14
CA GLY A 45 9.38 18.92 1.67
C GLY A 45 8.21 19.68 1.06
N PHE A 46 7.00 19.48 1.57
CA PHE A 46 5.81 20.20 1.12
C PHE A 46 5.89 21.71 1.38
N ALA A 47 6.37 22.12 2.56
CA ALA A 47 6.53 23.55 2.86
C ALA A 47 7.58 24.23 1.96
N ARG A 48 8.60 23.49 1.51
CA ARG A 48 9.66 23.99 0.63
C ARG A 48 9.24 24.06 -0.84
N ASP A 49 8.58 23.03 -1.34
CA ASP A 49 8.15 22.93 -2.74
C ASP A 49 6.83 22.14 -2.87
N PRO A 50 5.67 22.81 -2.69
CA PRO A 50 4.37 22.16 -2.78
C PRO A 50 4.09 21.57 -4.17
N ASP A 51 4.55 22.23 -5.24
CA ASP A 51 4.28 21.82 -6.62
C ASP A 51 5.00 20.51 -6.95
N LEU A 52 6.24 20.34 -6.48
CA LEU A 52 6.98 19.08 -6.59
C LEU A 52 6.25 17.93 -5.87
N VAL A 53 5.82 18.16 -4.62
CA VAL A 53 5.11 17.14 -3.84
C VAL A 53 3.78 16.78 -4.50
N LEU A 54 2.98 17.77 -4.89
CA LEU A 54 1.69 17.54 -5.53
C LEU A 54 1.86 16.81 -6.86
N GLY A 55 2.83 17.22 -7.69
CA GLY A 55 3.15 16.55 -8.95
C GLY A 55 3.58 15.09 -8.76
N PHE A 56 4.39 14.80 -7.73
CA PHE A 56 4.76 13.43 -7.38
C PHE A 56 3.53 12.59 -7.02
N TYR A 57 2.62 13.10 -6.18
CA TYR A 57 1.40 12.37 -5.82
C TYR A 57 0.36 12.31 -6.96
N ASP A 58 0.30 13.30 -7.85
CA ASP A 58 -0.54 13.28 -9.05
C ASP A 58 -0.12 12.18 -10.02
N MET A 59 1.19 12.05 -10.27
CA MET A 59 1.75 10.96 -11.07
C MET A 59 1.34 9.60 -10.49
N ARG A 60 1.39 9.43 -9.17
CA ARG A 60 0.98 8.19 -8.50
C ARG A 60 -0.51 7.94 -8.64
N ARG A 61 -1.36 8.95 -8.44
CA ARG A 61 -2.80 8.84 -8.67
C ARG A 61 -3.11 8.42 -10.10
N ALA A 62 -2.44 9.02 -11.07
CA ALA A 62 -2.61 8.66 -12.49
C ALA A 62 -2.22 7.19 -12.76
N ALA A 63 -1.13 6.70 -12.14
CA ALA A 63 -0.67 5.32 -12.27
C ALA A 63 -1.64 4.27 -11.70
N LEU A 64 -2.57 4.67 -10.81
CA LEU A 64 -3.61 3.79 -10.27
C LEU A 64 -4.78 3.59 -11.23
N THR A 65 -4.84 4.32 -12.33
CA THR A 65 -5.93 4.21 -13.31
C THR A 65 -5.97 2.80 -13.90
N GLY A 66 -7.07 2.06 -13.65
CA GLY A 66 -7.26 0.71 -14.16
C GLY A 66 -6.51 -0.37 -13.37
N VAL A 67 -5.89 -0.02 -12.24
CA VAL A 67 -5.32 -1.01 -11.31
C VAL A 67 -6.45 -1.71 -10.57
N GLU A 68 -6.36 -3.03 -10.48
CA GLU A 68 -7.35 -3.88 -9.84
C GLU A 68 -6.74 -4.70 -8.69
N PRO A 69 -7.54 -5.08 -7.68
CA PRO A 69 -7.08 -5.96 -6.61
C PRO A 69 -6.58 -7.31 -7.15
N ASN A 70 -5.34 -7.66 -6.81
CA ASN A 70 -4.75 -8.96 -7.16
C ASN A 70 -5.27 -10.12 -6.28
N ALA A 71 -4.70 -11.31 -6.47
CA ALA A 71 -5.11 -12.52 -5.76
C ALA A 71 -4.93 -12.41 -4.24
N ALA A 72 -3.91 -11.71 -3.74
CA ALA A 72 -3.68 -11.53 -2.31
C ALA A 72 -4.78 -10.69 -1.67
N HIS A 73 -5.17 -9.57 -2.29
CA HIS A 73 -6.29 -8.73 -1.83
C HIS A 73 -7.59 -9.52 -1.80
N LYS A 74 -7.88 -10.28 -2.86
CA LYS A 74 -9.08 -11.12 -2.96
C LYS A 74 -9.08 -12.23 -1.90
N ALA A 75 -7.92 -12.81 -1.59
CA ALA A 75 -7.79 -13.80 -0.53
C ALA A 75 -8.04 -13.20 0.86
N LEU A 76 -7.55 -11.99 1.13
CA LEU A 76 -7.82 -11.30 2.39
C LEU A 76 -9.31 -10.93 2.54
N ALA A 77 -9.94 -10.41 1.47
CA ALA A 77 -11.37 -10.11 1.47
C ALA A 77 -12.22 -11.38 1.68
N ARG A 78 -11.81 -12.49 1.07
CA ARG A 78 -12.46 -13.79 1.29
C ARG A 78 -12.28 -14.29 2.73
N LEU A 79 -11.09 -14.14 3.30
CA LEU A 79 -10.84 -14.50 4.69
C LEU A 79 -11.71 -13.68 5.64
N ASP A 80 -11.82 -12.37 5.41
CA ASP A 80 -12.69 -11.47 6.20
C ASP A 80 -14.16 -11.91 6.15
N ALA A 81 -14.65 -12.26 4.95
CA ALA A 81 -16.02 -12.70 4.76
C ALA A 81 -16.33 -14.08 5.37
N GLU A 82 -15.36 -15.01 5.38
CA GLU A 82 -15.58 -16.42 5.77
C GLU A 82 -15.11 -16.74 7.19
N PHE A 83 -14.29 -15.90 7.82
CA PHE A 83 -13.74 -16.17 9.13
C PHE A 83 -14.78 -15.92 10.23
N ALA A 84 -15.03 -16.95 11.06
CA ALA A 84 -16.06 -16.90 12.11
C ALA A 84 -15.63 -16.11 13.37
N GLY A 85 -14.38 -15.65 13.44
CA GLY A 85 -13.85 -14.85 14.54
C GLY A 85 -13.58 -13.40 14.11
N ASP A 86 -12.91 -12.64 14.96
CA ASP A 86 -12.59 -11.24 14.66
C ASP A 86 -11.37 -11.16 13.71
N LEU A 87 -11.50 -10.40 12.63
CA LEU A 87 -10.37 -10.07 11.75
C LEU A 87 -10.15 -8.56 11.73
N LEU A 88 -8.89 -8.13 11.89
CA LEU A 88 -8.48 -6.76 11.65
C LEU A 88 -7.34 -6.74 10.62
N ILE A 89 -7.57 -6.02 9.51
CA ILE A 89 -6.53 -5.73 8.53
C ILE A 89 -6.04 -4.30 8.77
N VAL A 90 -4.76 -4.16 9.06
CA VAL A 90 -4.05 -2.89 9.17
C VAL A 90 -3.14 -2.75 7.95
N THR A 91 -3.26 -1.66 7.19
CA THR A 91 -2.43 -1.44 6.02
C THR A 91 -1.55 -0.20 6.17
N GLN A 92 -0.31 -0.30 5.69
CA GLN A 92 0.57 0.86 5.48
C GLN A 92 0.41 1.49 4.10
N ASN A 93 -0.37 0.85 3.21
CA ASN A 93 -0.54 1.30 1.84
C ASN A 93 -1.46 2.52 1.78
N VAL A 94 -1.22 3.33 0.75
CA VAL A 94 -1.98 4.51 0.36
C VAL A 94 -2.30 4.45 -1.14
N ASP A 95 -2.39 3.22 -1.67
CA ASP A 95 -2.84 2.94 -3.03
C ASP A 95 -4.32 3.31 -3.24
#